data_AF-A0A7V8WWG6-F1
#
_entry.id   AF-A0A7V8WWG6-F1
#
_cell.length_a   1.000
_cell.length_b   1.000
_cell.length_c   1.000
_cell.angle_alpha   90.00
_cell.angle_beta   90.00
_cell.angle_gamma   90.00
#
_symmetry.space_group_name_H-M   'P 1'
#
loop_
_entity.id
_entity.type
_entity.pdbx_description
1 polymer ?
#
loop_
_entity_poly.entity_id
_entity_poly.type
_entity_poly.pdbx_seq_one_letter_code
_entity_poly.pdbx_strand_id
1 'polypeptide(L)'
;MQGRCERHLFDRAVDLCGRCGGEYCTDCLVYSFGPSRPPFCLPCAVAQAGVRSNAATYRPLSGRQQRQLRKRREHAAGAAAAPPLPVEAETTSWQAPARVADPA
;
A
#
# COMPACT_ATOMS: atom_id res chain seq x y z
N MET A 1 18.54 1.35 -6.64
CA MET A 1 17.55 1.75 -5.60
C MET A 1 17.65 3.24 -5.46
N GLN A 2 16.61 3.97 -5.85
CA GLN A 2 16.68 5.43 -5.94
C GLN A 2 16.09 6.10 -4.69
N GLY A 3 15.52 5.31 -3.75
CA GLY A 3 14.91 5.82 -2.53
C GLY A 3 13.66 6.66 -2.79
N ARG A 4 13.04 6.47 -3.96
CA ARG A 4 11.92 7.27 -4.45
C ARG A 4 10.74 6.39 -4.83
N CYS A 5 9.54 6.93 -4.63
CA CYS A 5 8.32 6.25 -5.00
C CYS A 5 8.24 6.07 -6.53
N GLU A 6 7.89 4.87 -6.99
CA GLU A 6 7.72 4.58 -8.42
C GLU A 6 6.57 5.39 -9.07
N ARG A 7 5.61 5.85 -8.27
CA ARG A 7 4.44 6.60 -8.74
C ARG A 7 4.58 8.11 -8.52
N HIS A 8 5.11 8.52 -7.38
CA HIS A 8 5.40 9.93 -7.07
C HIS A 8 6.91 10.15 -7.11
N LEU A 9 7.41 10.60 -8.26
CA LEU A 9 8.85 10.78 -8.52
C LEU A 9 9.54 11.73 -7.54
N PHE A 10 8.79 12.58 -6.84
CA PHE A 10 9.34 13.53 -5.87
C PHE A 10 9.28 13.04 -4.42
N ASP A 11 8.50 11.99 -4.15
CA ASP A 11 8.35 11.48 -2.79
C ASP A 11 9.40 10.43 -2.45
N ARG A 12 9.81 10.44 -1.18
CA ARG A 12 10.70 9.43 -0.63
C ARG A 12 9.96 8.09 -0.49
N ALA A 13 10.63 7.02 -0.90
CA ALA A 13 10.15 5.67 -0.63
C ALA A 13 10.31 5.33 0.85
N VAL A 14 9.23 4.82 1.46
CA VAL A 14 9.19 4.45 2.88
C VAL A 14 9.31 2.94 3.06
N ASP A 15 8.66 2.16 2.21
CA ASP A 15 8.72 0.69 2.26
C ASP A 15 8.54 0.05 0.87
N LEU A 16 8.68 -1.26 0.82
CA LEU A 16 8.60 -2.08 -0.38
C LEU A 16 7.28 -2.85 -0.43
N CYS A 17 6.68 -2.89 -1.62
CA CYS A 17 5.51 -3.73 -1.85
C CYS A 17 5.87 -5.22 -1.71
N GLY A 18 5.13 -5.96 -0.88
CA GLY A 18 5.37 -7.39 -0.64
C GLY A 18 5.16 -8.32 -1.85
N ARG A 19 4.55 -7.81 -2.93
CA ARG A 19 4.19 -8.60 -4.11
C ARG A 19 5.07 -8.29 -5.33
N CYS A 20 5.28 -7.01 -5.66
CA CYS A 20 6.11 -6.59 -6.79
C CYS A 20 7.52 -6.15 -6.39
N GLY A 21 7.75 -5.85 -5.11
CA GLY A 21 9.05 -5.39 -4.61
C GLY A 21 9.42 -3.96 -4.97
N GLY A 22 8.51 -3.21 -5.58
CA GLY A 22 8.71 -1.79 -5.89
C GLY A 22 8.77 -0.92 -4.62
N GLU A 23 9.45 0.22 -4.75
CA GLU A 23 9.62 1.26 -3.73
C GLU A 23 8.46 2.26 -3.80
N TYR A 24 7.74 2.49 -2.69
CA TYR A 24 6.58 3.37 -2.66
C TYR A 24 6.58 4.28 -1.42
N CYS A 25 5.95 5.46 -1.55
CA CYS A 25 5.71 6.38 -0.43
C CYS A 25 4.55 5.90 0.46
N THR A 26 4.34 6.55 1.60
CA THR A 26 3.26 6.25 2.56
C THR A 26 1.88 6.22 1.91
N ASP A 27 1.60 7.16 1.01
CA ASP A 27 0.28 7.26 0.36
C ASP A 27 0.05 6.18 -0.69
N CYS A 28 1.14 5.63 -1.23
CA CYS A 28 1.08 4.59 -2.25
C CYS A 28 1.06 3.16 -1.66
N LEU A 29 1.23 3.02 -0.34
CA LEU A 29 1.28 1.75 0.37
C LEU A 29 -0.03 1.49 1.13
N VAL A 30 -0.55 0.27 1.00
CA VAL A 30 -1.79 -0.19 1.63
C VAL A 30 -1.47 -1.36 2.57
N TYR A 31 -1.77 -1.19 3.85
CA TYR A 31 -1.58 -2.20 4.90
C TYR A 31 -2.84 -3.05 5.10
N SER A 32 -3.22 -3.83 4.09
CA SER A 32 -4.49 -4.58 4.07
C SER A 32 -4.63 -5.67 5.16
N PHE A 33 -3.54 -6.08 5.80
CA PHE A 33 -3.52 -7.18 6.76
C PHE A 33 -2.86 -6.81 8.11
N GLY A 34 -2.76 -5.51 8.40
CA GLY A 34 -2.12 -4.98 9.61
C GLY A 34 -0.59 -4.87 9.53
N PRO A 35 0.06 -4.33 10.58
CA PRO A 35 1.49 -3.98 10.59
C PRO A 35 2.43 -5.18 10.58
N SER A 36 1.92 -6.38 10.89
CA SER A 36 2.70 -7.63 10.89
C SER A 36 2.92 -8.21 9.49
N ARG A 37 2.10 -7.80 8.51
CA ARG A 37 2.17 -8.29 7.13
C ARG A 37 2.72 -7.22 6.18
N PRO A 38 3.41 -7.63 5.11
CA PRO A 38 3.97 -6.69 4.16
C PRO A 38 2.85 -5.87 3.48
N PRO A 39 2.99 -4.53 3.33
CA PRO A 39 2.03 -3.72 2.60
C PRO A 39 2.10 -4.03 1.10
N PHE A 40 1.02 -3.68 0.41
CA PHE A 40 0.94 -3.73 -1.04
C PHE A 40 0.91 -2.32 -1.61
N CYS A 41 1.45 -2.12 -2.81
CA CYS A 41 1.15 -0.90 -3.54
C CYS A 41 -0.30 -0.92 -4.05
N LEU A 42 -0.88 0.26 -4.33
CA LEU A 42 -2.25 0.39 -4.84
C LEU A 42 -2.63 -0.65 -5.93
N PRO A 43 -1.87 -0.82 -7.04
CA PRO A 43 -2.27 -1.78 -8.06
C PRO A 43 -2.24 -3.23 -7.55
N CYS A 44 -1.30 -3.57 -6.67
CA CYS A 44 -1.25 -4.90 -6.06
C CYS A 44 -2.42 -5.14 -5.10
N ALA A 45 -2.82 -4.11 -4.34
CA ALA A 45 -3.95 -4.17 -3.43
C ALA A 45 -5.26 -4.35 -4.18
N VAL A 46 -5.49 -3.58 -5.25
CA VAL A 46 -6.67 -3.69 -6.13
C VAL A 46 -6.72 -5.05 -6.82
N ALA A 47 -5.58 -5.54 -7.35
CA ALA A 47 -5.50 -6.87 -7.94
C ALA A 47 -5.74 -7.99 -6.91
N GLN A 48 -5.32 -7.80 -5.66
CA GLN A 48 -5.58 -8.75 -4.56
C GLN A 48 -7.06 -8.74 -4.13
N ALA A 49 -7.72 -7.58 -4.19
CA ALA A 49 -9.15 -7.43 -3.93
C ALA A 49 -10.04 -8.05 -5.03
N GLY A 50 -9.45 -8.61 -6.10
CA GLY A 50 -10.18 -9.27 -7.18
C GLY A 50 -10.82 -8.30 -8.18
N VAL A 51 -10.55 -7.01 -8.07
CA VAL A 51 -10.96 -6.02 -9.08
C VAL A 51 -10.05 -6.20 -10.30
N ARG A 52 -10.55 -6.96 -11.29
CA ARG A 52 -9.84 -7.18 -12.55
C ARG A 52 -10.05 -5.99 -13.48
N SER A 53 -9.23 -4.96 -13.33
CA SER A 53 -8.99 -4.04 -14.44
C SER A 53 -8.08 -4.74 -15.44
N ASN A 54 -8.47 -4.71 -16.71
CA ASN A 54 -7.90 -5.49 -17.83
C ASN A 54 -6.45 -5.09 -18.23
N ALA A 55 -5.63 -4.63 -17.28
CA ALA A 55 -4.29 -4.09 -17.53
C ALA A 55 -3.21 -5.18 -17.37
N ALA A 56 -2.80 -5.75 -18.49
CA ALA A 56 -1.80 -6.81 -18.63
C ALA A 56 -0.34 -6.39 -18.33
N THR A 57 -0.08 -5.62 -17.27
CA THR A 57 1.27 -5.08 -16.98
C THR A 57 1.80 -5.46 -15.60
N TYR A 58 1.25 -6.50 -14.96
CA TYR A 58 1.71 -6.94 -13.64
C TYR A 58 2.47 -8.26 -13.70
N ARG A 59 3.81 -8.20 -13.61
CA ARG A 59 4.66 -9.40 -13.47
C ARG A 59 4.90 -9.67 -11.97
N PRO A 60 4.34 -10.76 -11.40
CA PRO A 60 4.61 -11.10 -10.01
C PRO A 60 6.08 -11.47 -9.81
N LEU A 61 6.62 -11.17 -8.63
CA LEU A 61 7.96 -11.61 -8.24
C LEU A 61 8.02 -13.12 -8.08
N SER A 62 9.16 -13.70 -8.47
CA SER A 62 9.50 -15.09 -8.17
C SER A 62 9.65 -15.33 -6.67
N GLY A 63 9.46 -16.58 -6.22
CA GLY A 63 9.60 -16.94 -4.80
C GLY A 63 10.97 -16.62 -4.20
N ARG A 64 12.05 -16.64 -5.01
CA ARG A 64 13.39 -16.20 -4.58
C ARG A 64 13.44 -14.70 -4.29
N GLN A 65 12.84 -13.88 -5.15
CA GLN A 65 12.77 -12.43 -4.97
C GLN A 65 11.94 -12.06 -3.75
N GLN A 66 10.84 -12.76 -3.48
CA GLN A 66 10.05 -12.57 -2.26
C GLN A 66 10.84 -12.86 -0.98
N ARG A 67 11.61 -13.96 -0.96
CA ARG A 67 12.49 -14.30 0.18
C ARG A 67 13.55 -13.24 0.41
N GLN A 68 14.14 -12.70 -0.67
CA GLN A 68 15.14 -11.64 -0.57
C GLN A 68 14.54 -10.35 0.00
N LEU A 69 13.35 -9.95 -0.44
CA LEU A 69 12.64 -8.80 0.14
C LEU A 69 12.36 -8.96 1.63
N ARG A 70 11.91 -10.15 2.07
CA ARG A 70 11.66 -10.43 3.49
C ARG A 70 12.91 -10.21 4.33
N LYS A 71 14.06 -10.75 3.90
CA LYS A 71 15.36 -10.53 4.59
C LYS A 71 15.72 -9.05 4.66
N ARG A 72 15.53 -8.31 3.56
CA ARG A 72 15.85 -6.88 3.50
C ARG A 72 15.02 -6.06 4.48
N ARG A 73 13.76 -6.45 4.71
CA ARG A 73 12.87 -5.82 5.68
C ARG A 73 13.21 -6.20 7.11
N GLU A 74 13.62 -7.44 7.36
CA GLU A 74 14.14 -7.87 8.67
C GLU A 74 15.38 -7.04 9.06
N HIS A 75 16.30 -6.80 8.12
CA HIS A 75 17.46 -5.93 8.36
C HIS A 75 17.10 -4.44 8.56
N ALA A 76 16.07 -3.94 7.90
CA ALA A 76 15.59 -2.56 8.08
C ALA A 76 14.80 -2.37 9.39
N ALA A 77 14.00 -3.37 9.78
CA ALA A 77 13.20 -3.35 11.01
C ALA A 77 14.08 -3.43 12.27
N GLY A 78 15.25 -4.07 12.19
CA GLY A 78 16.25 -4.03 13.27
C GLY A 78 16.82 -2.63 13.56
N ALA A 79 16.61 -1.65 12.67
CA ALA A 79 17.06 -0.27 12.84
C ALA A 79 15.92 0.75 13.10
N ALA A 80 14.65 0.36 12.96
CA ALA A 80 13.51 1.29 12.94
C ALA A 80 12.29 0.79 13.74
N ALA A 81 12.51 0.19 14.91
CA ALA A 81 11.44 -0.11 15.85
C ALA A 81 10.96 1.17 16.58
N ALA A 82 10.32 2.07 15.84
CA ALA A 82 9.44 3.09 16.41
C ALA A 82 8.04 2.83 15.84
N PRO A 83 7.06 2.39 16.65
CA PRO A 83 5.71 2.16 16.17
C PRO A 83 5.10 3.48 15.67
N PRO A 84 4.41 3.51 14.52
CA PRO A 84 3.57 4.64 14.19
C PRO A 84 2.46 4.72 15.25
N LEU A 85 2.37 5.89 15.88
CA LEU A 85 1.35 6.21 16.86
C LEU A 85 -0.05 5.93 16.28
N PRO A 86 -1.02 5.50 17.11
CA PRO A 86 -2.39 5.27 16.66
C PRO A 86 -2.94 6.56 16.08
N VAL A 87 -3.23 6.56 14.77
CA VAL A 87 -4.03 7.60 14.15
C VAL A 87 -5.47 7.29 14.53
N GLU A 88 -6.03 8.14 15.38
CA GLU A 88 -7.41 8.08 15.86
C GLU A 88 -8.34 7.99 14.66
N ALA A 89 -9.26 7.03 14.70
CA ALA A 89 -10.30 6.84 13.71
C ALA A 89 -11.32 7.98 13.80
N GLU A 90 -11.01 9.12 13.20
CA GLU A 90 -12.00 10.17 13.00
C GLU A 90 -12.95 9.73 11.89
N THR A 91 -14.06 9.12 12.31
CA THR A 91 -15.24 8.86 11.50
C THR A 91 -15.84 10.19 11.03
N THR A 92 -15.19 10.85 10.07
CA THR A 92 -15.85 11.93 9.32
C THR A 92 -16.87 11.26 8.41
N SER A 93 -18.12 11.34 8.86
CA SER A 93 -19.31 10.93 8.17
C SER A 93 -19.32 11.51 6.75
N TRP A 94 -19.13 10.66 5.74
CA TRP A 94 -19.63 10.95 4.41
C TRP A 94 -21.15 10.87 4.50
N GLN A 95 -21.77 11.99 4.87
CA GLN A 95 -23.22 12.17 4.81
C GLN A 95 -23.64 12.03 3.35
N ALA A 96 -24.47 11.02 3.11
CA ALA A 96 -25.16 10.82 1.85
C ALA A 96 -25.99 12.09 1.53
N PRO A 97 -26.05 12.56 0.27
CA PRO A 97 -26.94 13.66 -0.07
C PRO A 97 -28.38 13.21 0.17
N ALA A 98 -29.10 13.99 0.98
CA ALA A 98 -30.53 13.82 1.20
C ALA A 98 -31.25 13.84 -0.15
N ARG A 99 -32.03 12.79 -0.43
CA ARG A 99 -32.96 12.78 -1.55
C ARG A 99 -33.97 13.90 -1.32
N VAL A 100 -33.89 14.95 -2.14
CA VAL A 100 -34.99 15.93 -2.23
C VAL A 100 -36.16 15.19 -2.87
N ALA A 101 -37.18 14.91 -2.06
CA ALA A 101 -38.48 14.52 -2.59
C ALA A 101 -39.11 15.77 -3.18
N ASP A 102 -39.32 15.77 -4.50
CA ASP A 102 -40.03 16.80 -5.25
C ASP A 102 -41.54 16.62 -5.04
N PRO A 103 -42.28 17.62 -4.55
CA PRO A 103 -43.74 17.62 -4.63
C PRO A 103 -44.23 18.77 -5.50
N ALA A 104 -44.73 18.45 -6.70
CA ALA A 104 -45.98 18.95 -7.32
C ALA A 104 -46.07 18.51 -8.79
#